data_AF-A0A953RRJ4-F1
#
_entry.id   AF-A0A953RRJ4-F1
#
_cell.length_a   1.000
_cell.length_b   1.000
_cell.length_c   1.000
_cell.angle_alpha   90.00
_cell.angle_beta   90.00
_cell.angle_gamma   90.00
#
_symmetry.space_group_name_H-M   'P 1'
#
loop_
_entity.id
_entity.type
_entity.pdbx_description
1 polymer ?
#
loop_
_entity_poly.entity_id
_entity_poly.type
_entity_poly.pdbx_seq_one_letter_code
_entity_poly.pdbx_strand_id
1 'polypeptide(L)'
;MTDNELDQLRREKWHLKGTPLRTLDDAHRFLESVGFCLMYPMRPPLLVPTFIGAWTGSDKNLPAQQHAYADPRAREATDVMVRLLRNHDAYEANQFEENNAFLVAGSIFPYFYALVGERNPKQAPQPKPRSEYSQLACDAFELIRRAGPISKQQMREDLGGSISFVALDHALGELWSKLRITRVDYKPEQGAFWDVLYRWAPDAVREGMGLSVGEALSALLSKYLDCVIAADQQEVESFFGNFVPRSRVKEAINALQAARELDFIRVGNRSLIRLAQPKAPVIAKNRVGTGTPARPSRA
;
A
#
# COMPACT_ATOMS: atom_id res chain seq x y z
N MET A 1 -27.22 3.03 0.03
CA MET A 1 -26.31 3.34 -1.09
C MET A 1 -26.51 2.26 -2.15
N THR A 2 -26.47 2.61 -3.42
CA THR A 2 -26.53 1.66 -4.55
C THR A 2 -25.13 1.24 -4.97
N ASP A 3 -24.98 0.13 -5.71
CA ASP A 3 -23.68 -0.27 -6.27
C ASP A 3 -23.10 0.84 -7.19
N ASN A 4 -23.95 1.47 -8.01
CA ASN A 4 -23.55 2.58 -8.89
C ASN A 4 -23.02 3.80 -8.10
N GLU A 5 -23.66 4.14 -6.97
CA GLU A 5 -23.19 5.22 -6.10
C GLU A 5 -21.82 4.90 -5.48
N LEU A 6 -21.61 3.66 -5.01
CA LEU A 6 -20.32 3.22 -4.47
C LEU A 6 -19.22 3.27 -5.55
N ASP A 7 -19.52 2.78 -6.75
CA ASP A 7 -18.58 2.82 -7.86
C ASP A 7 -18.26 4.25 -8.28
N GLN A 8 -19.23 5.17 -8.25
CA GLN A 8 -18.99 6.58 -8.52
C GLN A 8 -18.06 7.21 -7.47
N LEU A 9 -18.25 6.92 -6.18
CA LEU A 9 -17.38 7.40 -5.10
C LEU A 9 -15.96 6.88 -5.25
N ARG A 10 -15.80 5.59 -5.58
CA ARG A 10 -14.48 4.99 -5.85
C ARG A 10 -13.81 5.62 -7.06
N ARG A 11 -14.53 5.77 -8.18
CA ARG A 11 -13.99 6.44 -9.39
C ARG A 11 -13.51 7.86 -9.11
N GLU A 12 -14.19 8.57 -8.22
CA GLU A 12 -13.77 9.90 -7.79
C GLU A 12 -12.51 9.85 -6.93
N LYS A 13 -12.51 9.03 -5.86
CA LYS A 13 -11.36 8.80 -4.97
C LYS A 13 -10.11 8.33 -5.74
N TRP A 14 -10.31 7.56 -6.81
CA TRP A 14 -9.24 6.96 -7.63
C TRP A 14 -8.85 7.80 -8.85
N HIS A 15 -9.36 9.03 -8.97
CA HIS A 15 -9.04 9.96 -10.06
C HIS A 15 -9.41 9.42 -11.46
N LEU A 16 -10.52 8.69 -11.59
CA LEU A 16 -10.99 8.06 -12.85
C LEU A 16 -12.10 8.86 -13.56
N LYS A 17 -12.28 10.12 -13.18
CA LYS A 17 -13.30 11.05 -13.70
C LYS A 17 -12.70 12.18 -14.56
N GLY A 18 -11.61 11.90 -15.29
CA GLY A 18 -10.99 12.88 -16.18
C GLY A 18 -10.14 13.94 -15.48
N THR A 19 -9.71 13.67 -14.24
CA THR A 19 -8.76 14.50 -13.48
C THR A 19 -7.40 13.79 -13.39
N PRO A 20 -6.64 13.74 -14.50
CA PRO A 20 -5.34 13.08 -14.55
C PRO A 20 -4.33 13.74 -13.61
N LEU A 21 -3.47 12.93 -13.00
CA LEU A 21 -2.28 13.44 -12.31
C LEU A 21 -1.33 14.08 -13.34
N ARG A 22 -0.77 15.24 -13.02
CA ARG A 22 0.11 15.98 -13.95
C ARG A 22 1.49 16.26 -13.39
N THR A 23 1.61 16.29 -12.06
CA THR A 23 2.84 16.67 -11.37
C THR A 23 3.25 15.61 -10.35
N LEU A 24 4.50 15.71 -9.88
CA LEU A 24 4.98 14.88 -8.77
C LEU A 24 4.15 15.13 -7.50
N ASP A 25 3.80 16.38 -7.21
CA ASP A 25 2.99 16.75 -6.05
C ASP A 25 1.56 16.20 -6.14
N ASP A 26 0.95 16.18 -7.33
CA ASP A 26 -0.34 15.53 -7.55
C ASP A 26 -0.26 14.04 -7.25
N ALA A 27 0.80 13.39 -7.73
CA ALA A 27 1.01 11.98 -7.55
C ALA A 27 1.27 11.60 -6.09
N HIS A 28 2.07 12.41 -5.37
CA HIS A 28 2.27 12.27 -3.93
C HIS A 28 0.95 12.41 -3.16
N ARG A 29 0.18 13.49 -3.40
CA ARG A 29 -1.12 13.71 -2.76
C ARG A 29 -2.12 12.60 -3.06
N PHE A 30 -2.11 12.07 -4.29
CA PHE A 30 -2.94 10.94 -4.67
C PHE A 30 -2.57 9.70 -3.86
N LEU A 31 -1.29 9.32 -3.83
CA LEU A 31 -0.83 8.17 -3.06
C LEU A 31 -1.16 8.33 -1.57
N GLU A 32 -0.90 9.48 -0.99
CA GLU A 32 -1.27 9.78 0.39
C GLU A 32 -2.78 9.70 0.63
N SER A 33 -3.62 10.06 -0.35
CA SER A 33 -5.07 9.90 -0.27
C SER A 33 -5.52 8.44 -0.29
N VAL A 34 -4.96 7.61 -1.17
CA VAL A 34 -5.42 6.22 -1.38
C VAL A 34 -4.64 5.19 -0.55
N GLY A 35 -3.44 5.53 -0.08
CA GLY A 35 -2.54 4.65 0.68
C GLY A 35 -1.88 3.55 -0.15
N PHE A 36 -2.65 2.88 -1.00
CA PHE A 36 -2.21 1.75 -1.81
C PHE A 36 -2.66 1.91 -3.26
N CYS A 37 -1.80 1.55 -4.21
CA CYS A 37 -2.23 1.32 -5.58
C CYS A 37 -1.31 0.33 -6.30
N LEU A 38 -1.81 -0.28 -7.35
CA LEU A 38 -0.97 -1.03 -8.29
C LEU A 38 -0.46 -0.10 -9.38
N MET A 39 0.70 -0.35 -9.96
CA MET A 39 1.14 0.42 -11.12
C MET A 39 0.21 0.21 -12.32
N TYR A 40 -0.11 -1.05 -12.62
CA TYR A 40 -0.94 -1.50 -13.74
C TYR A 40 -2.14 -2.33 -13.27
N PRO A 41 -3.22 -2.43 -14.07
CA PRO A 41 -4.35 -3.33 -13.77
C PRO A 41 -3.94 -4.81 -13.81
N MET A 42 -4.55 -5.62 -12.93
CA MET A 42 -4.34 -7.06 -12.82
C MET A 42 -5.57 -7.88 -13.23
N ARG A 43 -5.37 -9.16 -13.51
CA ARG A 43 -6.44 -10.14 -13.77
C ARG A 43 -6.25 -11.39 -12.88
N PRO A 44 -7.18 -11.72 -11.97
CA PRO A 44 -8.40 -10.97 -11.62
C PRO A 44 -8.08 -9.59 -11.01
N PRO A 45 -9.01 -8.63 -11.07
CA PRO A 45 -8.79 -7.29 -10.54
C PRO A 45 -8.69 -7.33 -9.01
N LEU A 46 -7.70 -6.60 -8.48
CA LEU A 46 -7.59 -6.30 -7.07
C LEU A 46 -8.42 -5.04 -6.76
N LEU A 47 -9.12 -5.02 -5.63
CA LEU A 47 -9.92 -3.87 -5.22
C LEU A 47 -9.03 -2.76 -4.63
N VAL A 48 -8.27 -2.10 -5.49
CA VAL A 48 -7.42 -0.92 -5.25
C VAL A 48 -7.33 -0.10 -6.54
N PRO A 49 -7.00 1.20 -6.46
CA PRO A 49 -6.73 1.98 -7.66
C PRO A 49 -5.47 1.50 -8.40
N THR A 50 -5.32 1.97 -9.64
CA THR A 50 -4.05 1.88 -10.37
C THR A 50 -3.43 3.25 -10.55
N PHE A 51 -2.11 3.33 -10.44
CA PHE A 51 -1.36 4.56 -10.66
C PHE A 51 -1.51 5.05 -12.10
N ILE A 52 -1.40 4.14 -13.09
CA ILE A 52 -1.63 4.49 -14.50
C ILE A 52 -3.06 4.96 -14.77
N GLY A 53 -4.05 4.42 -14.05
CA GLY A 53 -5.44 4.87 -14.14
C GLY A 53 -5.61 6.30 -13.65
N ALA A 54 -5.06 6.61 -12.48
CA ALA A 54 -5.05 7.97 -11.94
C ALA A 54 -4.24 8.94 -12.82
N TRP A 55 -3.07 8.52 -13.32
CA TRP A 55 -2.24 9.31 -14.23
C TRP A 55 -2.98 9.72 -15.50
N THR A 56 -3.73 8.78 -16.08
CA THR A 56 -4.51 9.03 -17.30
C THR A 56 -5.89 9.64 -17.05
N GLY A 57 -6.35 9.65 -15.79
CA GLY A 57 -7.68 10.12 -15.43
C GLY A 57 -8.81 9.14 -15.78
N SER A 58 -8.49 7.88 -16.09
CA SER A 58 -9.39 6.92 -16.73
C SER A 58 -9.00 5.48 -16.46
N ASP A 59 -9.98 4.58 -16.40
CA ASP A 59 -9.80 3.12 -16.34
C ASP A 59 -9.88 2.43 -17.72
N LYS A 60 -10.11 3.22 -18.79
CA LYS A 60 -10.29 2.71 -20.15
C LYS A 60 -8.96 2.54 -20.88
N ASN A 61 -8.80 1.40 -21.57
CA ASN A 61 -7.66 1.10 -22.43
C ASN A 61 -6.31 1.28 -21.72
N LEU A 62 -6.25 0.89 -20.44
CA LEU A 62 -5.01 0.88 -19.69
C LEU A 62 -4.13 -0.30 -20.15
N PRO A 63 -2.81 -0.09 -20.29
CA PRO A 63 -1.92 -1.18 -20.62
C PRO A 63 -1.85 -2.16 -19.44
N ALA A 64 -1.88 -3.46 -19.73
CA ALA A 64 -1.40 -4.45 -18.78
C ALA A 64 0.13 -4.33 -18.67
N GLN A 65 0.70 -4.81 -17.56
CA GLN A 65 2.15 -4.77 -17.30
C GLN A 65 2.97 -5.25 -18.51
N GLN A 66 2.60 -6.38 -19.11
CA GLN A 66 3.28 -6.99 -20.25
C GLN A 66 3.30 -6.13 -21.53
N HIS A 67 2.40 -5.13 -21.65
CA HIS A 67 2.31 -4.24 -22.81
C HIS A 67 2.71 -2.79 -22.49
N ALA A 68 3.11 -2.52 -21.24
CA ALA A 68 3.42 -1.16 -20.77
C ALA A 68 4.58 -0.51 -21.53
N TYR A 69 5.56 -1.30 -22.00
CA TYR A 69 6.72 -0.80 -22.73
C TYR A 69 6.37 -0.06 -24.03
N ALA A 70 5.23 -0.40 -24.64
CA ALA A 70 4.73 0.19 -25.89
C ALA A 70 3.80 1.40 -25.66
N ASP A 71 3.44 1.70 -24.41
CA ASP A 71 2.52 2.80 -24.08
C ASP A 71 3.31 4.03 -23.58
N PRO A 72 3.29 5.16 -24.30
CA PRO A 72 3.97 6.38 -23.85
C PRO A 72 3.51 6.85 -22.46
N ARG A 73 2.23 6.66 -22.13
CA ARG A 73 1.65 7.07 -20.83
C ARG A 73 2.25 6.27 -19.69
N ALA A 74 2.60 5.00 -19.93
CA ALA A 74 3.25 4.14 -18.95
C ALA A 74 4.67 4.61 -18.65
N ARG A 75 5.40 5.12 -19.65
CA ARG A 75 6.75 5.68 -19.46
C ARG A 75 6.71 6.93 -18.58
N GLU A 76 5.83 7.88 -18.92
CA GLU A 76 5.65 9.11 -18.13
C GLU A 76 5.25 8.82 -16.68
N ALA A 77 4.28 7.91 -16.48
CA ALA A 77 3.85 7.49 -15.15
C ALA A 77 5.00 6.81 -14.37
N THR A 78 5.81 5.98 -15.05
CA THR A 78 6.97 5.31 -14.44
C THR A 78 8.02 6.32 -14.00
N ASP A 79 8.30 7.35 -14.82
CA ASP A 79 9.27 8.40 -14.46
C ASP A 79 8.84 9.17 -13.21
N VAL A 80 7.54 9.47 -13.07
CA VAL A 80 7.00 10.10 -11.86
C VAL A 80 7.05 9.14 -10.66
N MET A 81 6.67 7.88 -10.86
CA MET A 81 6.75 6.86 -9.82
C MET A 81 8.19 6.70 -9.28
N VAL A 82 9.19 6.61 -10.15
CA VAL A 82 10.61 6.51 -9.73
C VAL A 82 11.03 7.72 -8.90
N ARG A 83 10.55 8.92 -9.23
CA ARG A 83 10.81 10.13 -8.43
C ARG A 83 10.16 10.08 -7.05
N LEU A 84 8.93 9.55 -6.95
CA LEU A 84 8.27 9.33 -5.66
C LEU A 84 9.06 8.36 -4.78
N LEU A 85 9.59 7.28 -5.36
CA LEU A 85 10.45 6.34 -4.62
C LEU A 85 11.71 7.03 -4.11
N ARG A 86 12.44 7.74 -4.98
CA ARG A 86 13.68 8.45 -4.61
C ARG A 86 13.46 9.47 -3.48
N ASN A 87 12.28 10.09 -3.42
CA ASN A 87 11.91 11.04 -2.37
C ASN A 87 11.39 10.38 -1.08
N HIS A 88 11.20 9.06 -1.06
CA HIS A 88 10.50 8.33 -0.01
C HIS A 88 9.02 8.76 0.17
N ASP A 89 8.43 9.38 -0.86
CA ASP A 89 7.00 9.70 -0.92
C ASP A 89 6.15 8.43 -1.14
N ALA A 90 6.79 7.39 -1.68
CA ALA A 90 6.20 6.08 -1.91
C ALA A 90 7.25 4.99 -1.80
N TYR A 91 6.77 3.77 -1.59
CA TYR A 91 7.59 2.56 -1.51
C TYR A 91 7.00 1.46 -2.38
N GLU A 92 7.86 0.64 -2.99
CA GLU A 92 7.41 -0.54 -3.72
C GLU A 92 7.47 -1.81 -2.86
N ALA A 93 6.49 -2.67 -3.11
CA ALA A 93 6.36 -4.00 -2.53
C ALA A 93 5.93 -5.00 -3.64
N ASN A 94 6.20 -6.28 -3.44
CA ASN A 94 6.01 -7.37 -4.42
C ASN A 94 5.03 -8.46 -3.96
N GLN A 95 3.96 -8.08 -3.26
CA GLN A 95 3.06 -9.01 -2.55
C GLN A 95 1.91 -9.56 -3.42
N PHE A 96 1.77 -9.10 -4.66
CA PHE A 96 0.67 -9.51 -5.55
C PHE A 96 1.16 -10.13 -6.86
N GLU A 97 1.88 -9.35 -7.67
CA GLU A 97 2.46 -9.80 -8.93
C GLU A 97 3.88 -9.23 -9.04
N GLU A 98 4.87 -10.11 -9.24
CA GLU A 98 6.30 -9.79 -9.15
C GLU A 98 6.73 -8.61 -10.04
N ASN A 99 6.08 -8.45 -11.20
CA ASN A 99 6.43 -7.45 -12.20
C ASN A 99 5.50 -6.22 -12.20
N ASN A 100 4.48 -6.20 -11.35
CA ASN A 100 3.55 -5.09 -11.24
C ASN A 100 3.72 -4.43 -9.88
N ALA A 101 4.39 -3.28 -9.87
CA ALA A 101 4.73 -2.60 -8.63
C ALA A 101 3.47 -2.30 -7.79
N PHE A 102 3.46 -2.79 -6.55
CA PHE A 102 2.49 -2.41 -5.55
C PHE A 102 3.07 -1.23 -4.77
N LEU A 103 2.46 -0.06 -4.94
CA LEU A 103 2.89 1.19 -4.34
C LEU A 103 2.20 1.39 -3.00
N VAL A 104 3.00 1.71 -1.99
CA VAL A 104 2.57 2.04 -0.63
C VAL A 104 2.96 3.48 -0.35
N ALA A 105 2.01 4.30 0.07
CA ALA A 105 2.27 5.70 0.42
C ALA A 105 3.27 5.81 1.57
N GLY A 106 4.11 6.84 1.55
CA GLY A 106 5.17 7.03 2.53
C GLY A 106 4.66 7.08 3.97
N SER A 107 3.54 7.78 4.20
CA SER A 107 2.96 7.92 5.55
C SER A 107 2.49 6.62 6.19
N ILE A 108 2.16 5.60 5.38
CA ILE A 108 1.67 4.31 5.90
C ILE A 108 2.71 3.19 5.78
N PHE A 109 3.83 3.44 5.11
CA PHE A 109 4.85 2.42 4.89
C PHE A 109 5.42 1.83 6.19
N PRO A 110 5.65 2.58 7.29
CA PRO A 110 6.09 1.98 8.55
C PRO A 110 5.14 0.89 9.07
N TYR A 111 3.82 1.10 8.95
CA TYR A 111 2.83 0.09 9.33
C TYR A 111 2.87 -1.11 8.39
N PHE A 112 3.07 -0.90 7.08
CA PHE A 112 3.28 -2.01 6.14
C PHE A 112 4.55 -2.81 6.47
N TYR A 113 5.64 -2.13 6.77
CA TYR A 113 6.89 -2.74 7.20
C TYR A 113 6.73 -3.56 8.48
N ALA A 114 5.94 -3.10 9.45
CA ALA A 114 5.70 -3.83 10.70
C ALA A 114 5.03 -5.20 10.49
N LEU A 115 4.31 -5.38 9.37
CA LEU A 115 3.62 -6.63 9.00
C LEU A 115 4.48 -7.54 8.12
N VAL A 116 5.22 -6.96 7.16
CA VAL A 116 5.93 -7.70 6.10
C VAL A 116 7.43 -7.76 6.33
N GLY A 117 7.98 -6.69 6.89
CA GLY A 117 9.41 -6.48 7.07
C GLY A 117 10.00 -7.31 8.20
N GLU A 118 11.31 -7.47 8.10
CA GLU A 118 12.10 -8.24 9.04
C GLU A 118 12.42 -7.47 10.32
N ARG A 119 12.22 -8.11 11.48
CA ARG A 119 12.47 -7.47 12.78
C ARG A 119 13.95 -7.22 13.05
N ASN A 120 14.84 -7.96 12.38
CA ASN A 120 16.30 -7.79 12.46
C ASN A 120 16.89 -7.55 11.06
N PRO A 121 16.64 -6.38 10.45
CA PRO A 121 16.96 -6.15 9.04
C PRO A 121 18.45 -6.13 8.74
N LYS A 122 19.28 -5.78 9.74
CA LYS A 122 20.75 -5.75 9.65
C LYS A 122 21.38 -7.14 9.73
N GLN A 123 20.68 -8.12 10.29
CA GLN A 123 21.17 -9.48 10.37
C GLN A 123 21.07 -10.12 8.99
N ALA A 124 22.20 -10.64 8.50
CA ALA A 124 22.23 -11.33 7.22
C ALA A 124 21.28 -12.55 7.24
N PRO A 125 20.51 -12.76 6.15
CA PRO A 125 19.72 -13.98 6.01
C PRO A 125 20.64 -15.21 5.99
N GLN A 126 20.12 -16.34 6.44
CA GLN A 126 20.86 -17.60 6.46
C GLN A 126 20.13 -18.66 5.63
N PRO A 127 20.82 -19.39 4.76
CA PRO A 127 20.24 -20.52 4.07
C PRO A 127 20.14 -21.68 5.06
N LYS A 128 18.92 -22.14 5.32
CA LYS A 128 18.62 -23.30 6.17
C LYS A 128 17.64 -24.19 5.42
N PRO A 129 17.53 -25.49 5.74
CA PRO A 129 16.61 -26.42 5.04
C PRO A 129 15.14 -25.99 5.02
N ARG A 130 14.73 -25.05 5.88
CA ARG A 130 13.39 -24.44 5.92
C ARG A 130 13.42 -22.91 5.82
N SER A 131 14.54 -22.35 5.36
CA SER A 131 14.65 -20.92 5.13
C SER A 131 13.82 -20.54 3.90
N GLU A 132 13.22 -19.36 3.95
CA GLU A 132 12.60 -18.72 2.80
C GLU A 132 13.65 -18.15 1.82
N TYR A 133 14.94 -18.21 2.19
CA TYR A 133 16.06 -17.70 1.41
C TYR A 133 16.95 -18.82 0.86
N SER A 134 17.17 -18.77 -0.45
CA SER A 134 18.19 -19.52 -1.17
C SER A 134 19.60 -19.03 -0.82
N GLN A 135 20.61 -19.85 -1.16
CA GLN A 135 22.01 -19.44 -1.04
C GLN A 135 22.29 -18.18 -1.88
N LEU A 136 21.76 -18.13 -3.11
CA LEU A 136 21.92 -17.00 -4.00
C LEU A 136 21.31 -15.71 -3.43
N ALA A 137 20.14 -15.79 -2.79
CA ALA A 137 19.56 -14.63 -2.09
C ALA A 137 20.44 -14.16 -0.93
N CYS A 138 21.04 -15.08 -0.18
CA CYS A 138 21.95 -14.71 0.92
C CYS A 138 23.21 -14.03 0.39
N ASP A 139 23.81 -14.55 -0.68
CA ASP A 139 25.00 -13.98 -1.31
C ASP A 139 24.70 -12.61 -1.95
N ALA A 140 23.57 -12.49 -2.64
CA ALA A 140 23.10 -11.23 -3.20
C ALA A 140 22.86 -10.17 -2.12
N PHE A 141 22.23 -10.54 -0.99
CA PHE A 141 22.03 -9.62 0.14
C PHE A 141 23.36 -9.12 0.70
N GLU A 142 24.33 -10.01 0.92
CA GLU A 142 25.65 -9.64 1.42
C GLU A 142 26.40 -8.72 0.46
N LEU A 143 26.31 -8.98 -0.85
CA LEU A 143 26.88 -8.11 -1.88
C LEU A 143 26.24 -6.71 -1.84
N ILE A 144 24.91 -6.62 -1.89
CA ILE A 144 24.19 -5.33 -1.81
C ILE A 144 24.59 -4.60 -0.52
N ARG A 145 24.58 -5.31 0.62
CA ARG A 145 24.93 -4.74 1.92
C ARG A 145 26.33 -4.11 1.91
N ARG A 146 27.31 -4.72 1.25
CA ARG A 146 28.69 -4.22 1.18
C ARG A 146 28.90 -3.14 0.12
N ALA A 147 28.37 -3.34 -1.09
CA ALA A 147 28.60 -2.47 -2.23
C ALA A 147 27.75 -1.20 -2.22
N GLY A 148 26.59 -1.22 -1.54
CA GLY A 148 25.59 -0.16 -1.70
C GLY A 148 24.66 -0.44 -2.89
N PRO A 149 24.02 0.60 -3.45
CA PRO A 149 23.16 0.47 -4.62
C PRO A 149 23.87 -0.23 -5.79
N ILE A 150 23.32 -1.35 -6.25
CA ILE A 150 23.92 -2.18 -7.30
C ILE A 150 22.89 -2.62 -8.34
N SER A 151 23.28 -2.63 -9.61
CA SER A 151 22.44 -3.10 -10.71
C SER A 151 22.47 -4.63 -10.83
N LYS A 152 21.45 -5.21 -11.45
CA LYS A 152 21.39 -6.66 -11.71
C LYS A 152 22.58 -7.14 -12.55
N GLN A 153 23.02 -6.33 -13.51
CA GLN A 153 24.18 -6.66 -14.36
C GLN A 153 25.47 -6.73 -13.54
N GLN A 154 25.74 -5.70 -12.74
CA GLN A 154 26.94 -5.67 -11.88
C GLN A 154 26.92 -6.81 -10.86
N MET A 155 25.75 -7.08 -10.26
CA MET A 155 25.57 -8.18 -9.32
C MET A 155 25.90 -9.54 -9.95
N ARG A 156 25.51 -9.78 -11.20
CA ARG A 156 25.87 -11.02 -11.91
C ARG A 156 27.39 -11.15 -12.10
N GLU A 157 28.05 -10.06 -12.47
CA GLU A 157 29.51 -10.04 -12.67
C GLU A 157 30.25 -10.34 -11.36
N ASP A 158 29.85 -9.66 -10.27
CA ASP A 158 30.46 -9.80 -8.95
C ASP A 158 30.19 -11.17 -8.30
N LEU A 159 29.07 -11.83 -8.63
CA LEU A 159 28.72 -13.17 -8.15
C LEU A 159 29.28 -14.30 -9.04
N GLY A 160 30.19 -14.00 -9.96
CA GLY A 160 30.93 -15.02 -10.74
C GLY A 160 30.41 -15.28 -12.16
N GLY A 161 29.58 -14.37 -12.72
CA GLY A 161 29.25 -14.25 -14.15
C GLY A 161 28.39 -15.36 -14.78
N SER A 162 28.38 -16.56 -14.20
CA SER A 162 27.67 -17.75 -14.71
C SER A 162 26.21 -17.85 -14.27
N ILE A 163 25.77 -16.99 -13.34
CA ILE A 163 24.41 -16.97 -12.81
C ILE A 163 23.45 -16.38 -13.87
N SER A 164 22.32 -17.06 -14.11
CA SER A 164 21.31 -16.55 -15.02
C SER A 164 20.55 -15.37 -14.42
N PHE A 165 20.07 -14.44 -15.25
CA PHE A 165 19.25 -13.32 -14.77
C PHE A 165 17.95 -13.79 -14.12
N VAL A 166 17.37 -14.91 -14.58
CA VAL A 166 16.16 -15.49 -13.99
C VAL A 166 16.42 -15.99 -12.57
N ALA A 167 17.55 -16.66 -12.32
CA ALA A 167 17.93 -17.08 -10.98
C ALA A 167 18.15 -15.87 -10.05
N LEU A 168 18.73 -14.80 -10.60
CA LEU A 168 18.94 -13.57 -9.84
C LEU A 168 17.63 -12.83 -9.54
N ASP A 169 16.69 -12.80 -10.48
CA ASP A 169 15.35 -12.24 -10.27
C ASP A 169 14.60 -12.97 -9.16
N HIS A 170 14.64 -14.31 -9.17
CA HIS A 170 14.08 -15.12 -8.08
C HIS A 170 14.72 -14.78 -6.72
N ALA A 171 16.05 -14.71 -6.65
CA ALA A 171 16.77 -14.39 -5.42
C ALA A 171 16.46 -12.97 -4.90
N LEU A 172 16.33 -11.99 -5.79
CA LEU A 172 15.91 -10.63 -5.44
C LEU A 172 14.45 -10.61 -4.97
N GLY A 173 13.57 -11.39 -5.62
CA GLY A 173 12.17 -11.56 -5.24
C GLY A 173 12.01 -12.13 -3.82
N GLU A 174 12.81 -13.15 -3.46
CA GLU A 174 12.85 -13.71 -2.10
C GLU A 174 13.18 -12.63 -1.06
N LEU A 175 14.24 -11.85 -1.28
CA LEU A 175 14.66 -10.78 -0.37
C LEU A 175 13.63 -9.66 -0.29
N TRP A 176 13.08 -9.24 -1.43
CA TRP A 176 12.14 -8.13 -1.52
C TRP A 176 10.78 -8.49 -0.89
N SER A 177 10.37 -9.76 -0.95
CA SER A 177 9.14 -10.26 -0.31
C SER A 177 9.10 -10.06 1.21
N LYS A 178 10.26 -9.87 1.83
CA LYS A 178 10.44 -9.59 3.27
C LYS A 178 11.01 -8.20 3.53
N LEU A 179 10.97 -7.33 2.51
CA LEU A 179 11.48 -5.96 2.55
C LEU A 179 12.94 -5.88 3.05
N ARG A 180 13.76 -6.87 2.72
CA ARG A 180 15.21 -6.86 3.02
C ARG A 180 15.95 -5.87 2.13
N ILE A 181 15.51 -5.80 0.88
CA ILE A 181 16.01 -4.92 -0.16
C ILE A 181 14.85 -4.17 -0.80
N THR A 182 15.17 -3.12 -1.54
CA THR A 182 14.22 -2.38 -2.36
C THR A 182 14.94 -1.85 -3.60
N ARG A 183 14.15 -1.51 -4.63
CA ARG A 183 14.65 -0.69 -5.73
C ARG A 183 14.83 0.73 -5.24
N VAL A 184 16.00 1.30 -5.48
CA VAL A 184 16.36 2.67 -5.05
C VAL A 184 16.57 3.62 -6.21
N ASP A 185 16.82 3.07 -7.40
CA ASP A 185 17.02 3.83 -8.61
C ASP A 185 16.69 2.99 -9.85
N TYR A 186 16.47 3.67 -10.97
CA TYR A 186 16.31 3.05 -12.29
C TYR A 186 17.06 3.87 -13.34
N LYS A 187 17.85 3.18 -14.16
CA LYS A 187 18.53 3.76 -15.33
C LYS A 187 18.19 2.93 -16.56
N PRO A 188 17.72 3.54 -17.68
CA PRO A 188 17.25 2.78 -18.85
C PRO A 188 18.21 1.70 -19.35
N GLU A 189 19.51 2.01 -19.40
CA GLU A 189 20.54 1.09 -19.92
C GLU A 189 20.96 -0.02 -18.93
N GLN A 190 20.71 0.17 -17.62
CA GLN A 190 21.20 -0.72 -16.56
C GLN A 190 20.08 -1.37 -15.75
N GLY A 191 18.84 -0.94 -15.97
CA GLY A 191 17.67 -1.35 -15.22
C GLY A 191 17.64 -0.79 -13.79
N ALA A 192 17.00 -1.54 -12.91
CA ALA A 192 16.85 -1.18 -11.50
C ALA A 192 18.14 -1.38 -10.71
N PHE A 193 18.38 -0.47 -9.77
CA PHE A 193 19.39 -0.58 -8.73
C PHE A 193 18.73 -1.00 -7.43
N TRP A 194 19.38 -1.92 -6.74
CA TRP A 194 18.90 -2.50 -5.50
C TRP A 194 19.79 -2.08 -4.35
N ASP A 195 19.17 -1.71 -3.23
CA ASP A 195 19.85 -1.47 -1.96
C ASP A 195 19.13 -2.17 -0.81
N VAL A 196 19.81 -2.35 0.33
CA VAL A 196 19.19 -2.81 1.57
C VAL A 196 18.25 -1.72 2.09
N LEU A 197 17.00 -2.10 2.39
CA LEU A 197 15.95 -1.13 2.70
C LEU A 197 16.29 -0.31 3.95
N TYR A 198 16.90 -0.93 4.97
CA TYR A 198 17.23 -0.24 6.22
C TYR A 198 18.33 0.83 6.08
N ARG A 199 19.13 0.79 5.02
CA ARG A 199 20.12 1.83 4.70
C ARG A 199 19.45 2.95 3.91
N TRP A 200 18.59 2.58 2.96
CA TRP A 200 17.94 3.53 2.07
C TRP A 200 16.84 4.34 2.79
N ALA A 201 15.98 3.68 3.57
CA ALA A 201 14.89 4.29 4.33
C ALA A 201 15.00 3.96 5.84
N PRO A 202 16.04 4.45 6.53
CA PRO A 202 16.33 4.07 7.92
C PRO A 202 15.22 4.48 8.90
N ASP A 203 14.55 5.61 8.65
CA ASP A 203 13.50 6.13 9.52
C ASP A 203 12.24 5.27 9.47
N ALA A 204 11.74 4.99 8.27
CA ALA A 204 10.55 4.17 8.09
C ALA A 204 10.75 2.73 8.60
N VAL A 205 11.94 2.16 8.40
CA VAL A 205 12.30 0.84 8.95
C VAL A 205 12.33 0.87 10.48
N ARG A 206 12.97 1.89 11.08
CA ARG A 206 13.05 2.03 12.55
C ARG A 206 11.66 2.18 13.17
N GLU A 207 10.82 3.00 12.58
CA GLU A 207 9.44 3.19 13.02
C GLU A 207 8.65 1.89 12.90
N GLY A 208 8.69 1.23 11.74
CA GLY A 208 8.01 -0.04 11.52
C GLY A 208 8.45 -1.16 12.46
N MET A 209 9.74 -1.23 12.80
CA MET A 209 10.26 -2.16 13.81
C MET A 209 9.67 -1.93 15.20
N GLY A 210 9.34 -0.68 15.54
CA GLY A 210 8.78 -0.28 16.83
C GLY A 210 7.28 -0.55 16.96
N LEU A 211 6.57 -0.74 15.85
CA LEU A 211 5.12 -0.97 15.84
C LEU A 211 4.75 -2.41 16.16
N SER A 212 3.66 -2.58 16.91
CA SER A 212 3.04 -3.91 17.06
C SER A 212 2.29 -4.31 15.79
N VAL A 213 2.15 -5.62 15.59
CA VAL A 213 1.38 -6.15 14.44
C VAL A 213 -0.09 -5.70 14.50
N GLY A 214 -0.67 -5.58 15.70
CA GLY A 214 -2.06 -5.14 15.87
C GLY A 214 -2.27 -3.69 15.46
N GLU A 215 -1.43 -2.78 15.95
CA GLU A 215 -1.48 -1.35 15.59
C GLU A 215 -1.29 -1.16 14.08
N ALA A 216 -0.30 -1.84 13.51
CA ALA A 216 -0.02 -1.81 12.09
C ALA A 216 -1.19 -2.30 11.24
N LEU A 217 -1.75 -3.44 11.59
CA LEU A 217 -2.88 -4.00 10.84
C LEU A 217 -4.12 -3.11 10.94
N SER A 218 -4.42 -2.57 12.12
CA SER A 218 -5.53 -1.63 12.30
C SER A 218 -5.36 -0.36 11.46
N ALA A 219 -4.17 0.24 11.45
CA ALA A 219 -3.88 1.45 10.67
C ALA A 219 -4.03 1.20 9.16
N LEU A 220 -3.44 0.11 8.65
CA LEU A 220 -3.53 -0.23 7.23
C LEU A 220 -4.95 -0.62 6.82
N LEU A 221 -5.69 -1.34 7.66
CA LEU A 221 -7.09 -1.70 7.39
C LEU A 221 -7.96 -0.46 7.29
N SER A 222 -7.81 0.46 8.24
CA SER A 222 -8.51 1.75 8.18
C SER A 222 -8.18 2.51 6.90
N LYS A 223 -6.89 2.57 6.53
CA LYS A 223 -6.46 3.23 5.29
C LYS A 223 -7.03 2.56 4.04
N TYR A 224 -7.06 1.23 4.02
CA TYR A 224 -7.65 0.46 2.93
C TYR A 224 -9.15 0.75 2.78
N LEU A 225 -9.91 0.82 3.88
CA LEU A 225 -11.33 1.15 3.84
C LEU A 225 -11.60 2.62 3.44
N ASP A 226 -10.73 3.56 3.81
CA ASP A 226 -10.77 4.93 3.25
C ASP A 226 -10.55 4.93 1.73
N CYS A 227 -9.62 4.10 1.25
CA CYS A 227 -9.30 3.96 -0.16
C CYS A 227 -10.47 3.39 -0.99
N VAL A 228 -11.07 2.30 -0.51
CA VAL A 228 -12.12 1.57 -1.26
C VAL A 228 -13.53 2.01 -0.89
N ILE A 229 -13.66 2.96 0.04
CA ILE A 229 -14.90 3.54 0.60
C ILE A 229 -15.71 2.56 1.46
N ALA A 230 -15.95 1.36 0.94
CA ALA A 230 -16.55 0.25 1.66
C ALA A 230 -16.16 -1.06 0.97
N ALA A 231 -16.01 -2.15 1.72
CA ALA A 231 -15.72 -3.48 1.20
C ALA A 231 -16.38 -4.55 2.08
N ASP A 232 -16.72 -5.70 1.51
CA ASP A 232 -17.14 -6.83 2.34
C ASP A 232 -15.92 -7.50 3.01
N GLN A 233 -16.21 -8.37 3.98
CA GLN A 233 -15.14 -9.03 4.74
C GLN A 233 -14.26 -9.92 3.85
N GLN A 234 -14.82 -10.57 2.83
CA GLN A 234 -14.07 -11.42 1.93
C GLN A 234 -13.11 -10.60 1.06
N GLU A 235 -13.54 -9.42 0.59
CA GLU A 235 -12.71 -8.47 -0.14
C GLU A 235 -11.51 -8.00 0.72
N VAL A 236 -11.76 -7.61 1.98
CA VAL A 236 -10.70 -7.20 2.92
C VAL A 236 -9.73 -8.36 3.21
N GLU A 237 -10.24 -9.55 3.52
CA GLU A 237 -9.42 -10.74 3.78
C GLU A 237 -8.63 -11.19 2.54
N SER A 238 -9.18 -11.01 1.34
CA SER A 238 -8.50 -11.35 0.09
C SER A 238 -7.35 -10.39 -0.20
N PHE A 239 -7.50 -9.10 0.11
CA PHE A 239 -6.44 -8.12 -0.06
C PHE A 239 -5.30 -8.33 0.94
N PHE A 240 -5.59 -8.30 2.25
CA PHE A 240 -4.57 -8.45 3.30
C PHE A 240 -4.01 -9.88 3.39
N GLY A 241 -4.78 -10.88 2.95
CA GLY A 241 -4.39 -12.28 2.94
C GLY A 241 -3.11 -12.59 2.13
N ASN A 242 -2.67 -11.67 1.28
CA ASN A 242 -1.43 -11.80 0.51
C ASN A 242 -0.17 -11.60 1.38
N PHE A 243 -0.29 -10.96 2.54
CA PHE A 243 0.87 -10.67 3.40
C PHE A 243 0.58 -10.75 4.91
N VAL A 244 -0.65 -11.07 5.31
CA VAL A 244 -1.07 -11.31 6.69
C VAL A 244 -1.99 -12.52 6.75
N PRO A 245 -1.88 -13.40 7.77
CA PRO A 245 -2.83 -14.49 7.96
C PRO A 245 -4.28 -13.98 8.08
N ARG A 246 -5.22 -14.57 7.33
CA ARG A 246 -6.63 -14.14 7.32
C ARG A 246 -7.28 -14.14 8.71
N SER A 247 -6.88 -15.04 9.61
CA SER A 247 -7.34 -15.05 11.00
C SER A 247 -7.04 -13.73 11.73
N ARG A 248 -5.83 -13.18 11.54
CA ARG A 248 -5.44 -11.88 12.13
C ARG A 248 -6.22 -10.72 11.51
N VAL A 249 -6.51 -10.78 10.22
CA VAL A 249 -7.36 -9.78 9.54
C VAL A 249 -8.76 -9.77 10.18
N LYS A 250 -9.36 -10.94 10.38
CA LYS A 250 -10.66 -11.08 11.05
C LYS A 250 -10.63 -10.57 12.50
N GLU A 251 -9.58 -10.88 13.25
CA GLU A 251 -9.39 -10.36 14.62
C GLU A 251 -9.31 -8.84 14.64
N ALA A 252 -8.58 -8.22 13.71
CA ALA A 252 -8.47 -6.77 13.61
C ALA A 252 -9.81 -6.11 13.22
N ILE A 253 -10.57 -6.70 12.29
CA ILE A 253 -11.92 -6.23 11.94
C ILE A 253 -12.82 -6.24 13.19
N ASN A 254 -12.83 -7.35 13.93
CA ASN A 254 -13.65 -7.49 15.14
C ASN A 254 -13.25 -6.48 16.22
N ALA A 255 -11.94 -6.25 16.41
CA ALA A 255 -11.43 -5.28 17.37
C ALA A 255 -11.86 -3.84 17.00
N LEU A 256 -11.73 -3.46 15.73
CA LEU A 256 -12.15 -2.14 15.25
C LEU A 256 -13.67 -1.94 15.31
N GLN A 257 -14.46 -2.99 15.06
CA GLN A 257 -15.91 -2.97 15.26
C GLN A 257 -16.28 -2.79 16.74
N ALA A 258 -15.62 -3.51 17.65
CA ALA A 258 -15.83 -3.36 19.08
C ALA A 258 -15.46 -1.94 19.57
N ALA A 259 -14.43 -1.34 18.98
CA ALA A 259 -14.02 0.04 19.21
C ALA A 259 -14.92 1.09 18.55
N ARG A 260 -15.91 0.68 17.72
CA ARG A 260 -16.79 1.56 16.94
C ARG A 260 -16.06 2.43 15.90
N GLU A 261 -14.93 1.94 15.41
CA GLU A 261 -14.18 2.55 14.30
C GLU A 261 -14.72 2.11 12.93
N LEU A 262 -15.54 1.05 12.90
CA LEU A 262 -16.14 0.50 11.68
C LEU A 262 -17.66 0.45 11.78
N ASP A 263 -18.31 0.83 10.68
CA ASP A 263 -19.75 0.73 10.48
C ASP A 263 -20.08 -0.26 9.35
N PHE A 264 -21.27 -0.85 9.42
CA PHE A 264 -21.86 -1.60 8.31
C PHE A 264 -22.82 -0.73 7.51
N ILE A 265 -22.77 -0.88 6.19
CA ILE A 265 -23.72 -0.25 5.29
C ILE A 265 -24.34 -1.29 4.35
N ARG A 266 -25.57 -1.01 3.92
CA ARG A 266 -26.22 -1.76 2.85
C ARG A 266 -25.91 -1.12 1.50
N VAL A 267 -25.27 -1.88 0.62
CA VAL A 267 -25.02 -1.52 -0.78
C VAL A 267 -25.67 -2.57 -1.67
N GLY A 268 -26.78 -2.20 -2.31
CA GLY A 268 -27.63 -3.15 -3.03
C GLY A 268 -28.00 -4.35 -2.13
N ASN A 269 -27.57 -5.54 -2.55
CA ASN A 269 -27.80 -6.79 -1.81
C ASN A 269 -26.64 -7.24 -0.91
N ARG A 270 -25.61 -6.41 -0.72
CA ARG A 270 -24.44 -6.72 0.12
C ARG A 270 -24.39 -5.85 1.37
N SER A 271 -23.84 -6.41 2.45
CA SER A 271 -23.50 -5.66 3.67
C SER A 271 -22.00 -5.44 3.64
N LEU A 272 -21.60 -4.18 3.52
CA LEU A 272 -20.19 -3.79 3.41
C LEU A 272 -19.74 -3.10 4.70
N ILE A 273 -18.45 -3.24 5.00
CA ILE A 273 -17.74 -2.59 6.09
C ILE A 273 -17.17 -1.28 5.55
N ARG A 274 -17.27 -0.19 6.33
CA ARG A 274 -16.59 1.08 6.07
C ARG A 274 -16.06 1.69 7.36
N LEU A 275 -15.22 2.71 7.23
CA LEU A 275 -14.87 3.56 8.37
C LEU A 275 -16.11 4.24 8.96
N ALA A 276 -16.20 4.25 10.29
CA ALA A 276 -17.21 5.00 10.99
C ALA A 276 -17.03 6.49 10.73
N GLN A 277 -18.13 7.20 10.48
CA GLN A 277 -18.09 8.65 10.35
C GLN A 277 -17.99 9.28 11.75
N PRO A 278 -17.17 10.32 11.96
CA PRO A 278 -17.18 11.05 13.22
C PRO A 278 -18.60 11.49 13.53
N LYS A 279 -19.16 11.06 14.68
CA LYS A 279 -20.47 11.53 15.10
C LYS A 279 -20.40 13.04 15.27
N ALA A 280 -21.22 13.77 14.51
CA ALA A 280 -21.39 15.20 14.73
C ALA A 280 -21.71 15.44 16.22
N PRO A 281 -21.07 16.42 16.89
CA PRO A 281 -21.34 16.68 18.29
C PRO A 281 -22.83 16.93 18.47
N VAL A 282 -23.46 16.16 19.35
CA VAL A 282 -24.86 16.34 19.71
C VAL A 282 -24.95 17.69 20.40
N ILE A 283 -25.40 18.72 19.67
CA ILE A 283 -25.78 20.00 20.27
C ILE A 283 -26.98 19.69 21.16
N ALA A 284 -26.75 19.63 22.46
CA ALA A 284 -27.80 19.49 23.46
C ALA A 284 -28.78 20.64 23.23
N LYS A 285 -29.98 20.34 22.72
CA LYS A 285 -31.08 21.30 22.71
C LYS A 285 -31.40 21.58 24.18
N ASN A 286 -30.92 22.72 24.68
CA ASN A 286 -31.38 23.28 25.93
C ASN A 286 -32.90 23.38 25.85
N ARG A 287 -33.61 22.49 26.56
CA ARG A 287 -35.01 22.69 26.91
C ARG A 287 -35.03 23.89 27.85
N VAL A 288 -35.20 25.08 27.29
CA VAL A 288 -35.62 26.25 28.06
C VAL A 288 -36.99 25.91 28.61
N GLY A 289 -37.04 25.69 29.93
CA GLY A 289 -38.27 25.40 30.66
C GLY A 289 -39.30 26.50 30.41
N THR A 290 -40.49 26.09 30.00
CA THR A 290 -41.70 26.91 30.00
C THR A 290 -41.96 27.39 31.42
N GLY A 291 -41.64 28.66 31.69
CA GLY A 291 -41.93 29.32 32.95
C GLY A 291 -43.45 29.38 33.19
N THR A 292 -43.86 28.87 34.35
CA THR A 292 -45.23 28.99 34.87
C THR A 292 -45.53 30.46 35.16
N PRO A 293 -46.69 31.02 34.75
CA PRO A 293 -47.02 32.40 35.06
C PRO A 293 -47.38 32.56 36.54
N ALA A 294 -46.74 33.54 37.20
CA ALA A 294 -47.01 33.90 38.58
C ALA A 294 -48.41 34.52 38.74
N ARG A 295 -49.15 34.08 39.77
CA ARG A 295 -50.42 34.68 40.21
C ARG A 295 -50.18 36.07 40.83
N PRO A 296 -51.10 37.03 40.65
CA PRO A 296 -51.00 38.33 41.31
C PRO A 296 -51.43 38.23 42.77
N SER A 297 -50.62 38.78 43.68
CA SER A 297 -51.00 39.01 45.08
C SER A 297 -51.83 40.29 45.20
N ARG A 298 -53.02 40.17 45.79
CA ARG A 298 -53.81 41.28 46.33
C ARG A 298 -53.27 41.69 47.72
N ALA A 299 -53.48 42.97 48.02
CA ALA A 299 -53.29 43.72 49.28
C ALA A 299 -52.01 44.56 49.30
#